data_AF-A0A351TYR1-F1
#
_entry.id   AF-A0A351TYR1-F1
#
_cell.length_a   1.000
_cell.length_b   1.000
_cell.length_c   1.000
_cell.angle_alpha   90.00
_cell.angle_beta   90.00
_cell.angle_gamma   90.00
#
_symmetry.space_group_name_H-M   'P 1'
#
loop_
_entity.id
_entity.type
_entity.pdbx_description
1 polymer ?
#
loop_
_entity_poly.entity_id
_entity_poly.type
_entity_poly.pdbx_seq_one_letter_code
_entity_poly.pdbx_strand_id
1 'polypeptide(L)'
;MKKISYYLILIVAVGTALIAYWVYSRYVREEAPQLLFFKVERGDLREVVKVRGEVAPQKEFDLEFPFSGIIEKIFAKEGQEVKEDEPLMKLETTDLALEINRLKAQSARAEAGKENAEVQLEQYQAAMESQQAKLDELK
;
A
#
# COMPACT_ATOMS: atom_id res chain seq x y z
N MET A 1 32.65 5.24 110.04
CA MET A 1 31.41 5.50 109.26
C MET A 1 31.64 5.69 107.75
N LYS A 2 32.85 5.49 107.19
CA LYS A 2 33.14 5.74 105.75
C LYS A 2 32.75 4.60 104.79
N LYS A 3 32.60 3.35 105.29
CA LYS A 3 32.31 2.17 104.46
C LYS A 3 30.87 2.13 103.94
N ILE A 4 29.89 2.53 104.74
CA ILE A 4 28.46 2.56 104.38
C ILE A 4 28.18 3.63 103.29
N SER A 5 28.89 4.77 103.35
CA SER A 5 28.81 5.80 102.32
C SER A 5 29.32 5.32 100.95
N TYR A 6 30.33 4.44 100.91
CA TYR A 6 30.86 3.90 99.65
C TYR A 6 29.87 2.95 98.95
N TYR A 7 29.19 2.08 99.71
CA TYR A 7 28.14 1.21 99.16
C TYR A 7 26.94 2.00 98.64
N LEU A 8 26.58 3.10 99.30
CA LEU A 8 25.47 3.95 98.87
C LEU A 8 25.80 4.68 97.55
N ILE A 9 27.05 5.14 97.38
CA ILE A 9 27.53 5.71 96.11
C ILE A 9 27.55 4.65 95.00
N LEU A 10 27.96 3.41 95.32
CA LEU A 10 28.02 2.33 94.35
C LEU A 10 26.62 1.92 93.85
N ILE A 11 25.62 1.88 94.74
CA ILE A 11 24.22 1.62 94.36
C ILE A 11 23.67 2.74 93.45
N VAL A 12 23.97 4.01 93.76
CA VAL A 12 23.54 5.13 92.92
C VAL A 12 24.21 5.08 91.56
N ALA A 13 25.51 4.78 91.49
CA ALA A 13 26.23 4.65 90.22
C ALA A 13 25.73 3.47 89.35
N VAL A 14 25.41 2.34 89.98
CA VAL A 14 24.82 1.19 89.28
C VAL A 14 23.39 1.52 88.82
N GLY A 15 22.62 2.21 89.65
CA GLY A 15 21.27 2.68 89.31
C GLY A 15 21.28 3.63 88.12
N THR A 16 22.18 4.62 88.10
CA THR A 16 22.31 5.55 86.97
C THR A 16 22.83 4.86 85.71
N ALA A 17 23.74 3.90 85.82
CA ALA A 17 24.20 3.11 84.68
C ALA A 17 23.08 2.24 84.10
N LEU A 18 22.25 1.62 84.94
CA LEU A 18 21.09 0.82 84.50
C LEU A 18 20.01 1.70 83.86
N ILE A 19 19.74 2.87 84.42
CA ILE A 19 18.78 3.83 83.86
C ILE A 19 19.30 4.37 82.52
N ALA A 20 20.59 4.72 82.44
CA ALA A 20 21.21 5.17 81.19
C ALA A 20 21.17 4.08 80.12
N TYR A 21 21.45 2.83 80.49
CA TYR A 21 21.36 1.68 79.58
C TYR A 21 19.91 1.45 79.11
N TRP A 22 18.94 1.54 80.01
CA TRP A 22 17.53 1.38 79.68
C TRP A 22 17.00 2.49 78.77
N VAL A 23 17.37 3.75 79.03
CA VAL A 23 17.03 4.90 78.19
C VAL A 23 17.71 4.79 76.82
N TYR A 24 18.99 4.42 76.77
CA TYR A 24 19.72 4.24 75.51
C TYR A 24 19.09 3.14 74.65
N SER A 25 18.75 1.99 75.26
CA SER A 25 18.11 0.88 74.55
C SER A 25 16.70 1.21 74.05
N ARG A 26 15.97 2.11 74.70
CA ARG A 26 14.56 2.40 74.37
C ARG A 26 14.38 3.62 73.46
N TYR A 27 15.26 4.62 73.56
CA TYR A 27 15.10 5.89 72.83
C TYR A 27 16.15 6.13 71.74
N VAL A 28 17.35 5.58 71.87
CA VAL A 28 18.46 5.85 70.93
C VAL A 28 18.65 4.71 69.92
N ARG A 29 18.13 3.53 70.23
CA ARG A 29 18.12 2.38 69.32
C ARG A 29 17.02 2.58 68.28
N GLU A 30 17.29 3.41 67.28
CA GLU A 30 16.44 3.52 66.10
C GLU A 30 16.35 2.13 65.45
N GLU A 31 15.14 1.56 65.44
CA GLU A 31 14.86 0.36 64.67
C GLU A 31 15.16 0.69 63.21
N ALA A 32 16.16 -0.01 62.64
CA ALA A 32 16.60 0.24 61.28
C ALA A 32 15.37 0.24 60.35
N PRO A 33 15.21 1.26 59.49
CA PRO A 33 14.02 1.40 58.67
C PRO A 33 13.81 0.12 57.88
N GLN A 34 12.58 -0.40 57.92
CA GLN A 34 12.23 -1.62 57.20
C GLN A 34 12.21 -1.31 55.70
N LEU A 35 13.36 -1.52 55.05
CA LEU A 35 13.51 -1.31 53.62
C LEU A 35 13.02 -2.55 52.87
N LEU A 36 12.00 -2.35 52.04
CA LEU A 36 11.50 -3.36 51.12
C LEU A 36 12.42 -3.42 49.91
N PHE A 37 13.20 -4.50 49.81
CA PHE A 37 14.02 -4.79 48.64
C PHE A 37 13.25 -5.72 47.70
N PHE A 38 13.25 -5.38 46.41
CA PHE A 38 12.76 -6.25 45.35
C PHE A 38 13.94 -6.70 44.49
N LYS A 39 14.00 -8.00 44.20
CA LYS A 39 14.99 -8.56 43.29
C LYS A 39 14.58 -8.21 41.86
N VAL A 40 15.40 -7.44 41.17
CA VAL A 40 15.19 -7.10 39.75
C VAL A 40 15.74 -8.19 38.85
N GLU A 41 14.96 -8.59 37.86
CA GLU A 41 15.36 -9.56 36.83
C GLU A 41 15.34 -8.88 35.46
N ARG A 42 16.30 -9.22 34.60
CA ARG A 42 16.32 -8.73 33.22
C ARG A 42 15.42 -9.63 32.38
N GLY A 43 14.45 -9.02 31.72
CA GLY A 43 13.59 -9.66 30.74
C GLY A 43 13.34 -8.74 29.56
N ASP A 44 12.81 -9.29 28.48
CA ASP A 44 12.50 -8.53 27.29
C ASP A 44 11.22 -7.72 27.50
N LEU A 45 11.33 -6.40 27.43
CA LEU A 45 10.18 -5.50 27.44
C LEU A 45 9.75 -5.22 26.00
N ARG A 46 8.58 -5.73 25.60
CA ARG A 46 7.98 -5.41 24.30
C ARG A 46 7.02 -4.24 24.45
N GLU A 47 7.44 -3.08 23.98
CA GLU A 47 6.57 -1.92 23.86
C GLU A 47 5.85 -1.96 22.50
N VAL A 48 4.55 -2.26 22.52
CA VAL A 48 3.72 -2.28 21.32
C VAL A 48 2.97 -0.95 21.21
N VAL A 49 3.42 -0.09 20.31
CA VAL A 49 2.72 1.16 19.98
C VAL A 49 1.55 0.84 19.06
N LYS A 50 0.33 1.02 19.55
CA LYS A 50 -0.90 0.85 18.75
C LYS A 50 -1.21 2.15 18.03
N VAL A 51 -1.00 2.15 16.71
CA VAL A 51 -1.39 3.27 15.85
C VAL A 51 -2.73 2.95 15.21
N ARG A 52 -3.64 3.94 15.17
CA ARG A 52 -4.87 3.85 14.39
C ARG A 52 -4.57 4.36 12.99
N GLY A 53 -4.82 3.52 11.99
CA GLY A 53 -4.78 3.88 10.58
C GLY A 53 -6.11 3.57 9.93
N GLU A 54 -6.35 4.20 8.79
CA GLU A 54 -7.46 3.87 7.90
C GLU A 54 -6.92 3.00 6.76
N VAL A 55 -7.70 2.00 6.37
CA VAL A 55 -7.34 1.15 5.22
C VAL A 55 -7.98 1.77 3.99
N ALA A 56 -7.14 2.19 3.05
CA ALA A 56 -7.58 2.71 1.75
C ALA A 56 -7.26 1.69 0.64
N PRO A 57 -8.07 1.64 -0.43
CA PRO A 57 -7.74 0.84 -1.60
C PRO A 57 -6.43 1.30 -2.23
N GLN A 58 -5.65 0.35 -2.75
CA GLN A 58 -4.39 0.68 -3.43
C GLN A 58 -4.63 1.44 -4.75
N LYS A 59 -5.74 1.13 -5.42
CA LYS A 59 -6.20 1.78 -6.64
C LYS A 59 -7.72 1.88 -6.59
N GLU A 60 -8.24 3.03 -6.97
CA GLU A 60 -9.66 3.31 -7.11
C GLU A 60 -9.86 3.87 -8.51
N PHE A 61 -10.88 3.38 -9.21
CA PHE A 61 -11.19 3.75 -10.58
C PHE A 61 -12.66 4.08 -10.68
N ASP A 62 -12.97 5.31 -11.07
CA ASP A 62 -14.28 5.68 -11.54
C ASP A 62 -14.38 5.32 -13.03
N LEU A 63 -15.39 4.53 -13.39
CA LEU A 63 -15.59 4.09 -14.77
C LEU A 63 -16.11 5.25 -15.61
N GLU A 64 -15.21 5.89 -16.35
CA GLU A 64 -15.55 6.85 -17.39
C GLU A 64 -15.46 6.20 -18.77
N PHE A 65 -16.52 6.37 -19.57
CA PHE A 65 -16.54 5.84 -20.93
C PHE A 65 -16.09 6.92 -21.91
N PRO A 66 -15.16 6.61 -22.84
CA PRO A 66 -14.72 7.57 -23.86
C PRO A 66 -15.83 7.93 -24.87
N PHE A 67 -16.88 7.12 -24.92
CA PHE A 67 -18.04 7.31 -25.80
C PHE A 67 -19.32 7.26 -24.98
N SER A 68 -20.20 8.25 -25.16
CA SER A 68 -21.57 8.17 -24.66
C SER A 68 -22.39 7.25 -25.58
N GLY A 69 -23.24 6.41 -24.98
CA GLY A 69 -24.03 5.44 -25.73
C GLY A 69 -25.07 4.73 -24.88
N ILE A 70 -25.87 3.88 -25.51
CA ILE A 70 -26.89 3.08 -24.85
C ILE A 70 -26.27 1.74 -24.45
N ILE A 71 -26.61 1.26 -23.25
CA ILE A 71 -26.17 -0.05 -22.76
C ILE A 71 -26.98 -1.14 -23.44
N GLU A 72 -26.32 -2.04 -24.17
CA GLU A 72 -26.94 -3.24 -24.76
C GLU A 72 -27.07 -4.33 -23.69
N LYS A 73 -26.01 -4.56 -22.91
CA LYS A 73 -25.96 -5.65 -21.93
C LYS A 73 -25.00 -5.37 -20.78
N ILE A 74 -25.36 -5.81 -19.59
CA ILE A 74 -24.49 -5.81 -18.40
C ILE A 74 -24.11 -7.26 -18.08
N PHE A 75 -22.82 -7.52 -17.86
CA PHE A 75 -22.29 -8.86 -17.57
C PHE A 75 -21.90 -9.04 -16.09
N ALA A 76 -21.45 -7.97 -15.44
CA ALA A 76 -21.06 -7.99 -14.03
C ALA A 76 -22.23 -7.60 -13.11
N LYS A 77 -22.23 -8.14 -11.88
CA LYS A 77 -23.16 -7.73 -10.81
C LYS A 77 -22.44 -6.83 -9.80
N GLU A 78 -23.22 -6.01 -9.10
CA GLU A 78 -22.69 -5.20 -8.00
C GLU A 78 -22.05 -6.09 -6.91
N GLY A 79 -20.85 -5.71 -6.47
CA GLY A 79 -20.07 -6.47 -5.49
C GLY A 79 -19.38 -7.74 -6.03
N GLN A 80 -19.50 -8.03 -7.33
CA GLN A 80 -18.79 -9.13 -7.96
C GLN A 80 -17.30 -8.78 -8.15
N GLU A 81 -16.42 -9.72 -7.80
CA GLU A 81 -15.00 -9.64 -8.12
C GLU A 81 -14.78 -9.97 -9.61
N VAL A 82 -14.02 -9.13 -10.30
CA VAL A 82 -13.78 -9.19 -11.74
C VAL A 82 -12.28 -9.13 -12.01
N LYS A 83 -11.84 -9.76 -13.10
CA LYS A 83 -10.42 -9.75 -13.49
C LYS A 83 -10.12 -8.63 -14.48
N GLU A 84 -8.82 -8.36 -14.64
CA GLU A 84 -8.34 -7.52 -15.74
C GLU A 84 -8.83 -8.06 -17.09
N ASP A 85 -9.23 -7.16 -17.99
CA ASP A 85 -9.83 -7.43 -19.29
C ASP A 85 -11.18 -8.17 -19.30
N GLU A 86 -11.82 -8.37 -18.14
CA GLU A 86 -13.15 -8.96 -18.09
C GLU A 86 -14.22 -7.93 -18.48
N PRO A 87 -15.06 -8.20 -19.50
CA PRO A 87 -16.06 -7.24 -19.96
C PRO A 87 -17.16 -7.07 -18.91
N LEU A 88 -17.30 -5.85 -18.38
CA LEU A 88 -18.33 -5.52 -17.39
C LEU A 88 -19.70 -5.27 -18.05
N MET A 89 -19.69 -4.66 -19.22
CA MET A 89 -20.87 -4.28 -19.99
C MET A 89 -20.54 -4.13 -21.48
N LYS A 90 -21.57 -4.14 -22.31
CA LYS A 90 -21.51 -3.90 -23.76
C LYS A 90 -22.44 -2.75 -24.12
N LEU A 91 -21.91 -1.79 -24.87
CA LEU A 91 -22.69 -0.71 -25.47
C LEU A 91 -23.29 -1.17 -26.80
N GLU A 92 -24.47 -0.65 -27.12
CA GLU A 92 -25.06 -0.83 -28.44
C GLU A 92 -24.21 -0.07 -29.47
N THR A 93 -23.70 -0.79 -30.47
CA THR A 93 -22.74 -0.26 -31.46
C THR A 93 -23.20 -0.48 -32.89
N THR A 94 -24.51 -0.62 -33.12
CA THR A 94 -25.11 -0.90 -34.44
C THR A 94 -24.67 0.11 -35.50
N ASP A 95 -24.75 1.41 -35.18
CA ASP A 95 -24.38 2.48 -36.12
C ASP A 95 -22.87 2.50 -36.39
N LEU A 96 -22.05 2.27 -35.37
CA LEU A 96 -20.59 2.18 -35.52
C LEU A 96 -20.21 0.99 -36.39
N ALA A 97 -20.86 -0.16 -36.21
CA ALA A 97 -20.62 -1.34 -37.02
C ALA A 97 -20.98 -1.10 -38.49
N LEU A 98 -22.09 -0.40 -38.75
CA LEU A 98 -22.48 -0.01 -40.10
C LEU A 98 -21.46 0.94 -40.74
N GLU A 99 -20.98 1.93 -39.99
CA GLU A 99 -19.98 2.88 -40.48
C GLU A 99 -18.63 2.20 -40.78
N ILE A 100 -18.19 1.28 -39.92
CA ILE A 100 -16.99 0.46 -40.18
C ILE A 100 -17.14 -0.33 -41.48
N ASN A 101 -18.31 -0.93 -41.72
CA ASN A 101 -18.57 -1.68 -42.96
C ASN A 101 -18.57 -0.76 -44.19
N ARG A 102 -19.14 0.44 -44.07
CA ARG A 102 -19.12 1.45 -45.14
C ARG A 102 -17.69 1.88 -45.48
N LEU A 103 -16.87 2.16 -44.47
CA LEU A 103 -15.47 2.56 -44.65
C LEU A 103 -14.63 1.42 -45.26
N LYS A 104 -14.83 0.18 -44.82
CA LYS A 104 -14.19 -0.99 -45.44
C LYS A 104 -14.55 -1.13 -46.93
N ALA A 105 -15.83 -0.97 -47.28
CA ALA A 105 -16.27 -1.01 -48.66
C ALA A 105 -15.74 0.17 -49.50
N GLN A 106 -15.48 1.32 -48.88
CA GLN A 106 -14.82 2.45 -49.53
C GLN A 106 -13.32 2.16 -49.76
N SER A 107 -12.63 1.59 -48.77
CA SER A 107 -11.22 1.18 -48.90
C SER A 107 -11.04 0.17 -50.01
N ALA A 108 -11.86 -0.89 -50.04
CA ALA A 108 -11.79 -1.92 -51.07
C ALA A 108 -12.04 -1.35 -52.48
N ARG A 109 -12.95 -0.38 -52.63
CA ARG A 109 -13.18 0.31 -53.90
C ARG A 109 -11.98 1.16 -54.32
N ALA A 110 -11.33 1.83 -53.38
CA ALA A 110 -10.14 2.62 -53.66
C ALA A 110 -8.95 1.72 -54.06
N GLU A 111 -8.77 0.58 -53.38
CA GLU A 111 -7.75 -0.42 -53.72
C GLU A 111 -7.98 -1.00 -55.11
N ALA A 112 -9.20 -1.42 -55.44
CA ALA A 112 -9.53 -1.89 -56.78
C ALA A 112 -9.34 -0.79 -57.84
N GLY A 113 -9.65 0.46 -57.52
CA GLY A 113 -9.40 1.60 -58.40
C GLY A 113 -7.90 1.82 -58.67
N LYS A 114 -7.07 1.67 -57.64
CA LYS A 114 -5.61 1.74 -57.75
C LYS A 114 -5.07 0.60 -58.61
N GLU A 115 -5.48 -0.63 -58.36
CA GLU A 115 -5.05 -1.80 -59.14
C GLU A 115 -5.42 -1.64 -60.62
N ASN A 116 -6.64 -1.20 -60.92
CA ASN A 116 -7.07 -0.92 -62.29
C ASN A 116 -6.23 0.19 -62.96
N ALA A 117 -5.81 1.20 -62.21
CA ALA A 117 -4.96 2.27 -62.71
C ALA A 117 -3.53 1.80 -62.97
N GLU A 118 -2.99 0.91 -62.13
CA GLU A 118 -1.68 0.29 -62.31
C GLU A 118 -1.67 -0.62 -63.54
N VAL A 119 -2.69 -1.46 -63.72
CA VAL A 119 -2.85 -2.30 -64.92
C VAL A 119 -2.97 -1.45 -66.18
N GLN A 120 -3.71 -0.34 -66.14
CA GLN A 120 -3.79 0.59 -67.28
C GLN A 120 -2.44 1.21 -67.59
N LEU A 121 -1.69 1.63 -66.58
CA LEU A 121 -0.34 2.18 -66.73
C LEU A 121 0.60 1.19 -67.44
N GLU A 122 0.59 -0.08 -67.01
CA GLU A 122 1.38 -1.14 -67.62
C GLU A 122 0.99 -1.37 -69.09
N GLN A 123 -0.31 -1.42 -69.39
CA GLN A 123 -0.81 -1.53 -70.76
C GLN A 123 -0.38 -0.35 -71.64
N TYR A 124 -0.43 0.88 -71.12
CA TYR A 124 0.03 2.06 -71.85
C TYR A 124 1.54 2.02 -72.12
N GLN A 125 2.34 1.59 -71.15
CA GLN A 125 3.78 1.45 -71.33
C GLN A 125 4.12 0.41 -72.41
N ALA A 126 3.50 -0.78 -72.34
CA ALA A 126 3.68 -1.83 -73.35
C ALA A 126 3.23 -1.37 -74.75
N ALA A 127 2.13 -0.61 -74.84
CA ALA A 127 1.68 -0.03 -76.10
C ALA A 127 2.68 0.98 -76.68
N MET A 128 3.24 1.86 -75.85
CA MET A 128 4.27 2.84 -76.27
C MET A 128 5.55 2.16 -76.75
N GLU A 129 6.00 1.12 -76.05
CA GLU A 129 7.18 0.33 -76.46
C GLU A 129 6.95 -0.34 -77.82
N SER A 130 5.77 -0.93 -78.03
CA SER A 130 5.43 -1.55 -79.32
C SER A 130 5.36 -0.53 -80.48
N GLN A 131 4.97 0.72 -80.19
CA GLN A 131 4.95 1.80 -81.19
C GLN A 131 6.35 2.29 -81.51
N GLN A 132 7.23 2.41 -80.52
CA GLN A 132 8.64 2.77 -80.73
C GLN A 132 9.36 1.71 -81.56
N ALA A 133 9.19 0.42 -81.23
CA ALA A 133 9.80 -0.67 -82.00
C ALA A 133 9.40 -0.63 -83.49
N LYS A 134 8.13 -0.35 -83.80
CA LYS A 134 7.65 -0.18 -85.19
C LYS A 134 8.23 1.05 -85.88
N LEU A 135 8.44 2.14 -85.15
CA LEU A 135 9.05 3.36 -85.69
C LEU A 135 10.54 3.17 -86.02
N ASP A 136 11.25 2.38 -85.21
CA ASP A 136 12.65 2.05 -85.45
C ASP A 136 12.83 1.07 -86.62
N GLU A 137 11.89 0.16 -86.85
CA GLU A 137 11.86 -0.69 -88.06
C GLU A 137 11.66 0.08 -89.38
N LEU A 138 11.08 1.29 -89.31
CA LEU A 138 10.77 2.11 -90.48
C LEU A 138 11.88 3.09 -90.88
N LYS A 139 13.01 3.10 -90.17
CA LYS A 139 14.20 3.91 -90.46
C LYS A 139 15.33 3.07 -91.03
#